data_AF-A0A6P8C9R1-F1
#
_entry.id   AF-A0A6P8C9R1-F1
#
_cell.length_a   1.000
_cell.length_b   1.000
_cell.length_c   1.000
_cell.angle_alpha   90.00
_cell.angle_beta   90.00
_cell.angle_gamma   90.00
#
_symmetry.space_group_name_H-M   'P 1'
#
loop_
_entity.id
_entity.type
_entity.pdbx_description
1 polymer ?
#
loop_
_entity_poly.entity_id
_entity_poly.type
_entity_poly.pdbx_seq_one_letter_code
_entity_poly.pdbx_strand_id
1 'polypeptide(L)'
;MTRQAHCQTVSLKVLNLNWKSHTPPVDSSSCPLPSLHSTLRRILRNCSTAATGSSLQPPDVPRLAETARISLTPIEVEEFTPKIRQVIDWFGQLQDVELQSVEPALRADTEAYNLREDTPETFENREAMVSGVPSYEEPYIKVPKVLSKE
;
A
#
# COMPACT_ATOMS: atom_id res chain seq x y z
N MET A 1 -38.27 8.73 34.85
CA MET A 1 -37.37 7.61 34.46
C MET A 1 -36.97 7.84 33.01
N THR A 2 -35.91 8.60 32.84
CA THR A 2 -35.45 9.20 31.58
C THR A 2 -34.19 8.46 31.13
N ARG A 3 -34.14 7.95 29.91
CA ARG A 3 -32.89 7.72 29.19
C ARG A 3 -33.05 8.16 27.73
N GLN A 4 -32.46 9.31 27.49
CA GLN A 4 -32.39 10.05 26.24
C GLN A 4 -31.19 9.49 25.47
N ALA A 5 -31.43 8.89 24.31
CA ALA A 5 -30.37 8.45 23.41
C ALA A 5 -29.85 9.67 22.64
N HIS A 6 -28.68 10.18 23.05
CA HIS A 6 -27.97 11.24 22.36
C HIS A 6 -27.19 10.62 21.19
N CYS A 7 -27.67 10.85 19.97
CA CYS A 7 -26.93 10.57 18.75
C CYS A 7 -26.00 11.77 18.49
N GLN A 8 -24.70 11.63 18.78
CA GLN A 8 -23.72 12.66 18.46
C GLN A 8 -23.19 12.47 17.03
N THR A 9 -23.53 13.44 16.18
CA THR A 9 -22.93 13.69 14.88
C THR A 9 -21.45 14.01 15.05
N VAL A 10 -20.56 13.15 14.54
CA VAL A 10 -19.12 13.45 14.50
C VAL A 10 -18.84 14.32 13.28
N SER A 11 -18.53 15.58 13.56
CA SER A 11 -18.17 16.59 12.58
C SER A 11 -16.76 16.33 12.05
N LEU A 12 -16.64 16.07 10.74
CA LEU A 12 -15.38 16.00 10.01
C LEU A 12 -14.72 17.40 10.01
N LYS A 13 -13.76 17.62 10.91
CA LYS A 13 -12.84 18.76 10.81
C LYS A 13 -11.75 18.42 9.79
N VAL A 14 -11.93 18.95 8.58
CA VAL A 14 -10.86 19.14 7.61
C VAL A 14 -9.82 20.07 8.25
N LEU A 15 -8.70 19.51 8.71
CA LEU A 15 -7.56 20.31 9.13
C LEU A 15 -6.80 20.78 7.90
N ASN A 16 -6.89 22.08 7.66
CA ASN A 16 -6.04 22.86 6.77
C ASN A 16 -4.58 22.75 7.26
N LEU A 17 -3.77 21.96 6.55
CA LEU A 17 -2.32 21.89 6.78
C LEU A 17 -1.67 23.05 6.02
N ASN A 18 -1.45 24.15 6.74
CA ASN A 18 -0.65 25.28 6.28
C ASN A 18 0.84 24.92 6.43
N TRP A 19 1.47 24.48 5.35
CA TRP A 19 2.90 24.22 5.31
C TRP A 19 3.63 25.57 5.25
N LYS A 20 4.29 25.95 6.34
CA LYS A 20 5.16 27.13 6.36
C LYS A 20 6.59 26.63 6.38
N SER A 21 7.23 26.65 5.22
CA SER A 21 8.63 26.31 5.02
C SER A 21 9.52 27.22 5.86
N HIS A 22 10.11 26.68 6.93
CA HIS A 22 11.18 27.34 7.66
C HIS A 22 12.49 26.70 7.22
N THR A 23 13.29 27.44 6.46
CA THR A 23 14.64 27.06 6.06
C THR A 23 15.65 27.55 7.10
N PRO A 24 16.38 26.68 7.81
CA PRO A 24 17.50 27.10 8.65
C PRO A 24 18.74 27.46 7.80
N PRO A 25 19.68 28.25 8.33
CA PRO A 25 20.84 28.76 7.58
C PRO A 25 21.86 27.65 7.26
N VAL A 26 22.40 27.72 6.05
CA VAL A 26 23.38 26.80 5.46
C VAL A 26 24.78 27.11 5.99
N ASP A 27 25.37 26.17 6.73
CA ASP A 27 26.83 26.16 6.97
C ASP A 27 27.53 25.38 5.86
N SER A 28 28.24 26.14 5.03
CA SER A 28 29.02 25.68 3.89
C SER A 28 30.27 24.92 4.36
N SER A 29 30.24 23.59 4.29
CA SER A 29 31.46 22.78 4.31
C SER A 29 31.38 21.68 3.25
N SER A 30 32.18 21.88 2.19
CA SER A 30 32.26 21.05 0.99
C SER A 30 32.58 19.59 1.30
N CYS A 31 31.74 18.68 0.81
CA CYS A 31 32.10 17.28 0.57
C CYS A 31 32.24 17.06 -0.94
N PRO A 32 33.35 16.48 -1.44
CA PRO A 32 33.50 16.24 -2.87
C PRO A 32 32.69 15.00 -3.31
N LEU A 33 31.84 15.18 -4.33
CA LEU A 33 31.08 14.12 -4.98
C LEU A 33 32.02 13.20 -5.79
N PRO A 34 31.89 11.87 -5.72
CA PRO A 34 32.49 10.99 -6.72
C PRO A 34 31.65 10.99 -8.00
N SER A 35 32.35 11.13 -9.14
CA SER A 35 31.81 11.00 -10.50
C SER A 35 31.09 9.66 -10.70
N LEU A 36 29.77 9.68 -10.76
CA LEU A 36 28.97 8.54 -11.19
C LEU A 36 28.90 8.49 -12.72
N HIS A 37 29.74 7.64 -13.31
CA HIS A 37 29.64 7.26 -14.71
C HIS A 37 28.32 6.51 -14.93
N SER A 38 27.40 7.14 -15.66
CA SER A 38 26.06 6.63 -15.95
C SER A 38 26.10 5.45 -16.91
N THR A 39 26.18 4.24 -16.37
CA THR A 39 25.77 3.05 -17.13
C THR A 39 24.37 2.67 -16.70
N LEU A 40 23.38 3.26 -17.39
CA LEU A 40 21.98 2.81 -17.38
C LEU A 40 21.93 1.40 -17.98
N ARG A 41 22.17 0.38 -17.14
CA ARG A 41 21.79 -0.99 -17.48
C ARG A 41 20.27 -1.04 -17.52
N ARG A 42 19.74 -0.98 -18.74
CA ARG A 42 18.35 -1.26 -19.07
C ARG A 42 18.03 -2.68 -18.60
N ILE A 43 17.43 -2.82 -17.43
CA ILE A 43 16.85 -4.09 -16.99
C ILE A 43 15.57 -4.26 -17.81
N LEU A 44 15.74 -4.75 -19.05
CA LEU A 44 14.64 -5.34 -19.80
C LEU A 44 14.29 -6.64 -19.07
N ARG A 45 13.27 -6.55 -18.20
CA ARG A 45 12.65 -7.74 -17.63
C ARG A 45 11.76 -8.34 -18.71
N ASN A 46 12.22 -9.47 -19.24
CA ASN A 46 11.54 -10.26 -20.25
C ASN A 46 10.34 -10.97 -19.60
N CYS A 47 9.20 -10.30 -19.52
CA CYS A 47 7.94 -10.94 -19.14
C CYS A 47 7.33 -11.61 -20.37
N SER A 48 7.84 -12.80 -20.72
CA SER A 48 7.20 -13.67 -21.70
C SER A 48 5.95 -14.28 -21.08
N THR A 49 4.80 -13.62 -21.23
CA THR A 49 3.50 -14.28 -21.05
C THR A 49 3.07 -14.77 -22.42
N ALA A 50 3.24 -16.07 -22.67
CA ALA A 50 2.63 -16.72 -23.81
C ALA A 50 1.11 -16.58 -23.64
N ALA A 51 0.45 -15.93 -24.60
CA ALA A 51 -0.99 -15.75 -24.66
C ALA A 51 -1.67 -17.12 -24.78
N THR A 52 -1.94 -17.73 -23.63
CA THR A 52 -2.94 -18.79 -23.52
C THR A 52 -4.19 -18.08 -23.01
N GLY A 53 -5.12 -17.78 -23.92
CA GLY A 53 -6.48 -17.39 -23.58
C GLY A 53 -7.07 -18.52 -22.74
N SER A 54 -6.96 -18.40 -21.42
CA SER A 54 -7.38 -19.43 -20.50
C SER A 54 -8.62 -18.92 -19.79
N SER A 55 -9.71 -19.65 -19.98
CA SER A 55 -10.93 -19.55 -19.18
C SER A 55 -10.54 -19.35 -17.72
N LEU A 56 -10.86 -18.18 -17.18
CA LEU A 56 -10.57 -17.85 -15.78
C LEU A 56 -11.26 -18.89 -14.92
N GLN A 57 -10.47 -19.79 -14.31
CA GLN A 57 -11.02 -20.73 -13.35
C GLN A 57 -11.70 -19.93 -12.23
N PRO A 58 -12.87 -20.37 -11.74
CA PRO A 58 -13.56 -19.68 -10.67
C PRO A 58 -12.60 -19.46 -9.49
N PRO A 59 -12.50 -18.23 -8.96
CA PRO A 59 -11.57 -17.95 -7.87
C PRO A 59 -11.96 -18.73 -6.61
N ASP A 60 -10.95 -19.26 -5.95
CA ASP A 60 -11.08 -19.88 -4.63
C ASP A 60 -11.11 -18.76 -3.56
N VAL A 61 -12.32 -18.41 -3.12
CA VAL A 61 -12.56 -17.33 -2.13
C VAL A 61 -11.90 -17.62 -0.78
N PRO A 62 -11.98 -18.83 -0.19
CA PRO A 62 -11.22 -19.19 1.00
C PRO A 62 -9.72 -18.91 0.88
N ARG A 63 -9.08 -19.34 -0.20
CA ARG A 63 -7.64 -19.11 -0.43
C ARG A 63 -7.30 -17.63 -0.60
N LEU A 64 -8.17 -16.88 -1.29
CA LEU A 64 -8.02 -15.44 -1.45
C LEU A 64 -8.07 -14.72 -0.09
N ALA A 65 -9.02 -15.10 0.76
CA ALA A 65 -9.18 -14.54 2.10
C ALA A 65 -7.96 -14.82 2.99
N GLU A 66 -7.41 -16.04 2.94
CA GLU A 66 -6.17 -16.38 3.65
C GLU A 66 -4.99 -15.49 3.21
N THR A 67 -4.87 -15.27 1.90
CA THR A 67 -3.82 -14.42 1.32
C THR A 67 -3.95 -12.97 1.78
N ALA A 68 -5.19 -12.48 1.87
CA ALA A 68 -5.50 -11.12 2.35
C ALA A 68 -5.52 -10.99 3.89
N ARG A 69 -5.29 -12.08 4.64
CA ARG A 69 -5.43 -12.15 6.11
C ARG A 69 -6.83 -11.74 6.61
N ILE A 70 -7.85 -12.05 5.84
CA ILE A 70 -9.26 -11.82 6.18
C ILE A 70 -9.86 -13.14 6.68
N SER A 71 -10.48 -13.11 7.86
CA SER A 71 -11.21 -14.26 8.39
C SER A 71 -12.64 -14.26 7.84
N LEU A 72 -13.04 -15.35 7.19
CA LEU A 72 -14.39 -15.52 6.66
C LEU A 72 -15.04 -16.78 7.24
N THR A 73 -16.33 -16.69 7.50
CA THR A 73 -17.18 -17.83 7.83
C THR A 73 -17.63 -18.56 6.55
N PRO A 74 -18.02 -19.85 6.62
CA PRO A 74 -18.47 -20.57 5.42
C PRO A 74 -19.71 -19.94 4.77
N ILE A 75 -20.58 -19.30 5.56
CA ILE A 75 -21.78 -18.61 5.07
C ILE A 75 -21.39 -17.38 4.24
N GLU A 76 -20.44 -16.58 4.73
CA GLU A 76 -19.92 -15.41 4.02
C GLU A 76 -19.19 -15.82 2.72
N VAL A 77 -18.51 -16.97 2.72
CA VAL A 77 -17.87 -17.50 1.51
C VAL A 77 -18.92 -17.76 0.42
N GLU A 78 -20.04 -18.39 0.75
CA GLU A 78 -21.14 -18.63 -0.19
C GLU A 78 -21.75 -17.32 -0.70
N GLU A 79 -21.86 -16.29 0.15
CA GLU A 79 -22.39 -14.99 -0.22
C GLU A 79 -21.44 -14.19 -1.13
N PHE A 80 -20.14 -14.20 -0.84
CA PHE A 80 -19.15 -13.40 -1.58
C PHE A 80 -18.71 -14.06 -2.89
N THR A 81 -18.76 -15.38 -2.99
CA THR A 81 -18.41 -16.13 -4.22
C THR A 81 -19.07 -15.58 -5.48
N PRO A 82 -20.41 -15.43 -5.57
CA PRO A 82 -21.05 -14.90 -6.77
C PRO A 82 -20.71 -13.43 -7.04
N LYS A 83 -20.53 -12.62 -5.99
CA LYS A 83 -20.18 -11.20 -6.13
C LYS A 83 -18.78 -11.03 -6.74
N ILE A 84 -17.81 -11.81 -6.27
CA ILE A 84 -16.44 -11.77 -6.80
C ILE A 84 -16.41 -12.28 -8.25
N ARG A 85 -17.17 -13.34 -8.56
CA ARG A 85 -17.30 -13.82 -9.95
C ARG A 85 -17.83 -12.74 -10.88
N GLN A 86 -18.90 -12.04 -10.50
CA GLN A 86 -19.45 -10.95 -11.31
C GLN A 86 -18.42 -9.84 -11.62
N VAL A 87 -17.58 -9.47 -10.63
CA VAL A 87 -16.53 -8.48 -10.84
C VAL A 87 -15.48 -8.99 -11.82
N ILE A 88 -15.04 -10.25 -11.67
CA ILE A 88 -14.06 -10.86 -12.58
C ILE A 88 -14.61 -10.98 -14.01
N ASP A 89 -15.87 -11.41 -14.15
CA ASP A 89 -16.53 -11.52 -15.44
C ASP A 89 -16.62 -10.14 -16.13
N TRP A 90 -16.87 -9.08 -15.36
CA TRP A 90 -16.85 -7.70 -15.87
C TRP A 90 -15.45 -7.28 -16.34
N PHE A 91 -14.40 -7.60 -15.57
CA PHE A 91 -13.00 -7.39 -16.00
C PHE A 91 -12.60 -8.24 -17.20
N GLY A 92 -13.26 -9.38 -17.43
CA GLY A 92 -13.04 -10.25 -18.58
C GLY A 92 -13.20 -9.54 -19.92
N GLN A 93 -14.02 -8.49 -19.98
CA GLN A 93 -14.21 -7.65 -21.18
C GLN A 93 -12.91 -6.99 -21.68
N LEU A 94 -11.93 -6.78 -20.78
CA LEU A 94 -10.63 -6.20 -21.16
C LEU A 94 -9.73 -7.18 -21.94
N GLN A 95 -10.03 -8.48 -21.93
CA GLN A 95 -9.25 -9.47 -22.67
C GLN A 95 -9.46 -9.39 -24.19
N ASP A 96 -10.58 -8.82 -24.64
CA ASP A 96 -10.90 -8.64 -26.06
C ASP A 96 -10.13 -7.47 -26.70
N VAL A 97 -9.43 -6.66 -25.89
CA VAL A 97 -8.70 -5.48 -26.36
C VAL A 97 -7.27 -5.88 -26.77
N GLU A 98 -6.85 -5.49 -27.97
CA GLU A 98 -5.50 -5.75 -28.48
C GLU A 98 -4.47 -4.77 -27.88
N LEU A 99 -3.47 -5.29 -27.16
CA LEU A 99 -2.47 -4.49 -26.42
C LEU A 99 -1.01 -4.77 -26.82
N GLN A 100 -0.77 -5.49 -27.94
CA GLN A 100 0.57 -5.99 -28.30
C GLN A 100 1.63 -4.89 -28.51
N SER A 101 1.21 -3.67 -28.84
CA SER A 101 2.10 -2.54 -29.14
C SER A 101 2.13 -1.45 -28.06
N VAL A 102 1.38 -1.63 -26.96
CA VAL A 102 1.22 -0.61 -25.92
C VAL A 102 2.04 -0.99 -24.70
N GLU A 103 2.96 -0.11 -24.29
CA GLU A 103 3.74 -0.27 -23.06
C GLU A 103 2.83 -0.09 -21.82
N PRO A 104 3.02 -0.88 -20.73
CA PRO A 104 2.23 -0.73 -19.52
C PRO A 104 2.41 0.64 -18.85
N ALA A 105 1.30 1.28 -18.50
CA ALA A 105 1.31 2.53 -17.73
C ALA A 105 1.54 2.23 -16.23
N LEU A 106 2.70 2.66 -15.69
CA LEU A 106 3.08 2.43 -14.28
C LEU A 106 2.74 3.61 -13.36
N ARG A 107 2.85 4.84 -13.87
CA ARG A 107 2.54 6.10 -13.16
C ARG A 107 1.97 7.08 -14.18
N ALA A 108 1.00 7.89 -13.77
CA ALA A 108 0.43 8.94 -14.63
C ALA A 108 1.47 10.01 -14.98
N ASP A 109 2.32 10.36 -14.03
CA ASP A 109 3.35 11.39 -14.13
C ASP A 109 4.72 10.73 -14.36
N THR A 110 5.45 11.22 -15.37
CA THR A 110 6.80 10.74 -15.69
C THR A 110 7.86 11.62 -15.02
N GLU A 111 7.68 11.94 -13.74
CA GLU A 111 8.70 12.67 -13.01
C GLU A 111 9.87 11.75 -12.67
N ALA A 112 11.07 12.19 -13.06
CA ALA A 112 12.31 11.49 -12.82
C ALA A 112 12.62 11.45 -11.31
N TYR A 113 13.15 10.30 -10.88
CA TYR A 113 13.78 10.01 -9.59
C TYR A 113 13.78 11.15 -8.57
N ASN A 114 12.72 11.21 -7.75
CA ASN A 114 12.72 12.02 -6.54
C ASN A 114 13.49 11.25 -5.45
N LEU A 115 14.78 11.54 -5.33
CA LEU A 115 15.64 10.95 -4.31
C LEU A 115 15.59 11.82 -3.05
N ARG A 116 15.34 11.18 -1.90
CA ARG A 116 15.48 11.83 -0.60
C ARG A 116 16.96 12.08 -0.31
N GLU A 117 17.29 13.25 0.25
CA GLU A 117 18.65 13.54 0.73
C GLU A 117 19.03 12.59 1.89
N ASP A 118 20.29 12.18 1.95
CA ASP A 118 20.81 11.30 3.00
C ASP A 118 21.26 12.11 4.23
N THR A 119 20.30 12.80 4.85
CA THR A 119 20.50 13.57 6.08
C THR A 119 19.72 12.92 7.24
N PRO A 120 20.32 12.82 8.43
CA PRO A 120 19.63 12.27 9.60
C PRO A 120 18.62 13.29 10.14
N GLU A 121 17.39 12.85 10.39
CA GLU A 121 16.35 13.63 11.04
C GLU A 121 16.02 13.02 12.41
N THR A 122 15.90 13.85 13.45
CA THR A 122 15.44 13.40 14.77
C THR A 122 13.92 13.52 14.88
N PHE A 123 13.29 12.47 15.40
CA PHE A 123 11.85 12.44 15.65
C PHE A 123 11.60 12.51 17.15
N GLU A 124 11.24 13.71 17.64
CA GLU A 124 11.04 13.96 19.08
C GLU A 124 9.71 13.38 19.61
N ASN A 125 8.75 13.09 18.74
CA ASN A 125 7.38 12.77 19.15
C ASN A 125 7.15 11.25 19.36
N ARG A 126 8.02 10.62 20.15
CA ARG A 126 7.95 9.18 20.42
C ARG A 126 6.66 8.82 21.15
N GLU A 127 6.22 9.65 22.09
CA GLU A 127 5.04 9.42 22.92
C GLU A 127 3.76 9.38 22.06
N ALA A 128 3.60 10.28 21.08
CA ALA A 128 2.44 10.23 20.19
C ALA A 128 2.48 8.99 19.29
N MET A 129 3.66 8.54 18.84
CA MET A 129 3.80 7.32 18.05
C MET A 129 3.37 6.08 18.85
N VAL A 130 3.80 5.99 20.11
CA VAL A 130 3.45 4.88 21.01
C VAL A 130 1.97 4.93 21.41
N SER A 131 1.36 6.11 21.50
CA SER A 131 -0.06 6.24 21.87
C SER A 131 -1.03 5.55 20.90
N GLY A 132 -0.61 5.33 19.64
CA GLY A 132 -1.39 4.60 18.64
C GLY A 132 -1.27 3.07 18.73
N VAL A 133 -0.41 2.54 19.60
CA VAL A 133 -0.14 1.11 19.69
C VAL A 133 -1.07 0.46 20.73
N PRO A 134 -1.89 -0.54 20.35
CA PRO A 134 -2.84 -1.17 21.27
C PRO A 134 -2.20 -1.90 22.46
N SER A 135 -1.00 -2.48 22.29
CA SER A 135 -0.31 -3.22 23.34
C SER A 135 1.19 -2.93 23.31
N TYR A 136 1.67 -2.29 24.37
CA TYR A 136 3.05 -1.82 24.51
C TYR A 136 3.59 -2.14 25.91
N GLU A 137 4.85 -2.53 25.98
CA GLU A 137 5.63 -2.66 27.21
C GLU A 137 7.03 -2.15 26.92
N GLU A 138 7.36 -1.00 27.51
CA GLU A 138 8.57 -0.26 27.17
C GLU A 138 9.83 -1.12 27.28
N PRO A 139 10.68 -1.20 26.24
CA PRO A 139 10.67 -0.46 24.95
C PRO A 139 10.01 -1.17 23.75
N TYR A 140 9.23 -2.21 23.96
CA TYR A 140 8.74 -3.14 22.92
C TYR A 140 7.23 -3.06 22.67
N ILE A 141 6.85 -3.36 21.42
CA ILE A 141 5.44 -3.61 21.03
C ILE A 141 5.15 -5.08 21.27
N LYS A 142 4.05 -5.38 21.98
CA LYS A 142 3.65 -6.77 22.22
C LYS A 142 2.94 -7.32 21.00
N VAL A 143 3.44 -8.44 20.50
CA VAL A 143 2.80 -9.23 19.45
C VAL A 143 2.59 -10.67 19.92
N PRO A 144 1.53 -11.35 19.46
CA PRO A 144 1.38 -12.78 19.69
C PRO A 144 2.63 -13.53 19.21
N LYS A 145 3.07 -14.52 19.99
CA LYS A 145 4.23 -15.33 19.65
C LYS A 145 3.99 -16.02 18.30
N VAL A 146 4.94 -15.86 17.38
CA VAL A 146 4.93 -16.60 16.11
C VAL A 146 5.21 -18.07 16.43
N LEU A 147 4.22 -18.92 16.23
CA LEU A 147 4.37 -20.36 16.24
C LEU A 147 4.54 -20.81 14.78
N SER A 148 5.62 -21.54 14.49
CA SER A 148 5.75 -22.21 13.20
C SER A 148 4.63 -23.24 13.07
N LYS A 149 3.78 -23.11 12.05
CA LYS A 149 2.89 -24.20 11.63
C LYS A 149 3.76 -25.22 10.88
N GLU A 150 3.84 -26.45 11.37
CA GLU A 150 4.28 -27.61 10.57
C GLU A 150 3.25 -27.93 9.47
#